data_AF-A0A921ZI08-F1
#
_entry.id   AF-A0A921ZI08-F1
#
_cell.length_a   1.000
_cell.length_b   1.000
_cell.length_c   1.000
_cell.angle_alpha   90.00
_cell.angle_beta   90.00
_cell.angle_gamma   90.00
#
_symmetry.space_group_name_H-M   'P 1'
#
loop_
_entity.id
_entity.type
_entity.pdbx_description
1 polymer ?
#
loop_
_entity_poly.entity_id
_entity_poly.type
_entity_poly.pdbx_seq_one_letter_code
_entity_poly.pdbx_strand_id
1 'polypeptide(L)'
;MNKPLSQEDVAAMEGQLRDSVEEDRKYWRVNNVKCDAIYSAKNYEEFADRVAAAHLQPLQRSDYKNKTPKSWNQYATNTKNSYNE
;
A
#
# COMPACT_ATOMS: atom_id res chain seq x y z
N MET A 1 -8.13 -1.68 46.46
CA MET A 1 -9.14 -1.07 45.56
C MET A 1 -9.20 -1.94 44.31
N ASN A 2 -10.25 -2.74 44.15
CA ASN A 2 -10.47 -3.53 42.94
C ASN A 2 -11.56 -2.82 42.13
N LYS A 3 -11.15 -1.88 41.28
CA LYS A 3 -12.08 -1.26 40.33
C LYS A 3 -12.29 -2.26 39.18
N PRO A 4 -13.52 -2.71 38.91
CA PRO A 4 -13.78 -3.57 37.77
C PRO A 4 -13.49 -2.80 36.48
N LEU A 5 -12.97 -3.50 35.45
CA LEU A 5 -12.80 -2.91 34.13
C LEU A 5 -14.13 -2.39 33.62
N SER A 6 -14.12 -1.16 33.12
CA SER A 6 -15.26 -0.58 32.42
C SER A 6 -15.29 -1.03 30.95
N GLN A 7 -16.42 -0.80 30.28
CA GLN A 7 -16.56 -1.07 28.85
C GLN A 7 -15.57 -0.24 28.01
N GLU A 8 -15.27 0.98 28.45
CA GLU A 8 -14.30 1.87 27.78
C GLU A 8 -12.87 1.32 27.89
N ASP A 9 -12.52 0.76 29.05
CA ASP A 9 -11.22 0.12 29.26
C ASP A 9 -11.06 -1.09 28.31
N VAL A 10 -12.11 -1.89 28.13
CA VAL A 10 -12.11 -3.03 27.18
C VAL A 10 -11.95 -2.56 25.74
N ALA A 11 -12.71 -1.55 25.32
CA ALA A 11 -12.60 -1.00 23.97
C ALA A 11 -11.22 -0.40 23.68
N ALA A 12 -10.60 0.26 24.67
CA ALA A 12 -9.24 0.78 24.54
C ALA A 12 -8.21 -0.34 24.37
N MET A 13 -8.33 -1.43 25.15
CA MET A 13 -7.46 -2.60 25.00
C MET A 13 -7.63 -3.29 23.64
N GLU A 14 -8.85 -3.39 23.12
CA GLU A 14 -9.11 -3.94 21.78
C GLU A 14 -8.45 -3.08 20.68
N GLY A 15 -8.49 -1.76 20.83
CA GLY A 15 -7.77 -0.82 19.95
C GLY A 15 -6.27 -1.07 19.98
N GLN A 16 -5.67 -1.09 21.17
CA GLN A 16 -4.24 -1.37 21.35
C GLN A 16 -3.83 -2.73 20.76
N LEU A 17 -4.67 -3.75 20.96
CA LEU A 17 -4.43 -5.08 20.41
C LEU A 17 -4.41 -5.06 18.88
N ARG A 18 -5.38 -4.40 18.25
CA ARG A 18 -5.44 -4.25 16.79
C ARG A 18 -4.19 -3.56 16.26
N ASP A 19 -3.82 -2.43 16.87
CA ASP A 19 -2.66 -1.64 16.44
C ASP A 19 -1.37 -2.47 16.56
N SER A 20 -1.21 -3.21 17.67
CA SER A 20 -0.06 -4.09 17.88
C SER A 20 0.01 -5.21 16.84
N VAL A 21 -1.12 -5.82 16.51
CA VAL A 21 -1.20 -6.86 15.46
C VAL A 21 -0.89 -6.30 14.08
N GLU A 22 -1.35 -5.09 13.76
CA GLU A 22 -1.03 -4.43 12.49
C GLU A 22 0.45 -4.07 12.38
N GLU A 23 1.06 -3.59 13.46
CA GLU A 23 2.49 -3.30 13.53
C GLU A 23 3.34 -4.57 13.33
N ASP A 24 2.97 -5.67 13.99
CA ASP A 24 3.62 -6.97 13.78
C ASP A 24 3.51 -7.44 12.33
N ARG A 25 2.32 -7.32 11.71
CA ARG A 25 2.13 -7.69 10.30
C ARG A 25 3.00 -6.84 9.38
N LYS A 26 3.15 -5.55 9.67
CA LYS A 26 4.03 -4.65 8.92
C LYS A 26 5.49 -5.03 9.11
N TYR A 27 5.91 -5.32 10.34
CA TYR A 27 7.26 -5.78 10.65
C TYR A 27 7.62 -7.03 9.85
N TRP A 28 6.77 -8.06 9.89
CA TRP A 28 7.02 -9.31 9.16
C TRP A 28 7.09 -9.10 7.64
N ARG A 29 6.24 -8.24 7.07
CA ARG A 29 6.28 -7.93 5.64
C ARG A 29 7.60 -7.28 5.23
N VAL A 30 8.04 -6.28 5.98
CA VAL A 30 9.30 -5.58 5.72
C VAL A 30 10.49 -6.52 5.94
N ASN A 31 10.46 -7.34 6.98
CA ASN A 31 11.53 -8.28 7.28
C ASN A 31 11.70 -9.34 6.17
N ASN A 32 10.60 -9.86 5.64
CA ASN A 32 10.65 -10.79 4.51
C ASN A 32 11.35 -10.17 3.30
N VAL A 33 11.04 -8.91 2.98
CA VAL A 33 11.71 -8.20 1.88
C VAL A 33 13.17 -7.92 2.20
N LYS A 34 13.52 -7.59 3.46
CA LYS A 34 14.92 -7.45 3.89
C LYS A 34 15.69 -8.75 3.68
N CYS A 35 15.14 -9.88 4.13
CA CYS A 35 15.77 -11.19 3.96
C CYS A 35 15.97 -11.52 2.49
N ASP A 36 14.97 -11.31 1.62
CA ASP A 36 15.12 -11.51 0.18
C ASP A 36 16.19 -10.59 -0.42
N ALA A 37 16.10 -9.29 -0.15
CA ALA A 37 16.96 -8.27 -0.74
C ALA A 37 18.42 -8.40 -0.29
N ILE A 38 18.70 -8.91 0.91
CA ILE A 38 20.07 -9.23 1.37
C ILE A 38 20.76 -10.20 0.40
N TYR A 39 20.03 -11.17 -0.15
CA TYR A 39 20.60 -12.16 -1.07
C TYR A 39 20.48 -11.76 -2.53
N SER A 40 19.51 -10.91 -2.88
CA SER A 40 19.13 -10.65 -4.28
C SER A 40 19.45 -9.25 -4.80
N ALA A 41 19.80 -8.28 -3.95
CA ALA A 41 20.19 -6.93 -4.37
C ALA A 41 21.67 -6.86 -4.74
N LYS A 42 22.02 -6.05 -5.74
CA LYS A 42 23.40 -5.87 -6.22
C LYS A 42 24.16 -4.79 -5.46
N ASN A 43 23.44 -3.82 -4.91
CA ASN A 43 24.00 -2.70 -4.15
C ASN A 43 23.05 -2.27 -3.03
N TYR A 44 23.53 -1.39 -2.15
CA TYR A 44 22.76 -0.94 -0.99
C TYR A 44 21.54 -0.08 -1.38
N GLU A 45 21.65 0.73 -2.43
CA GLU A 45 20.54 1.58 -2.90
C GLU A 45 19.36 0.72 -3.35
N GLU A 46 19.61 -0.33 -4.15
CA GLU A 46 18.60 -1.29 -4.58
C GLU A 46 17.99 -2.04 -3.40
N PHE A 47 18.80 -2.40 -2.40
CA PHE A 47 18.30 -2.99 -1.16
C PHE A 47 17.34 -2.02 -0.44
N ALA A 48 17.76 -0.76 -0.27
CA ALA A 48 16.98 0.26 0.43
C ALA A 48 15.65 0.54 -0.27
N ASP A 49 15.67 0.66 -1.60
CA ASP A 49 14.48 0.89 -2.42
C ASP A 49 13.49 -0.27 -2.32
N ARG A 50 13.96 -1.51 -2.38
CA ARG A 50 13.11 -2.70 -2.24
C ARG A 50 12.46 -2.75 -0.87
N VAL A 51 13.22 -2.53 0.20
CA VAL A 51 12.71 -2.54 1.58
C VAL A 51 11.72 -1.40 1.81
N ALA A 52 11.98 -0.21 1.26
CA ALA A 52 11.06 0.92 1.32
C ALA A 52 9.74 0.60 0.61
N ALA A 53 9.80 -0.09 -0.53
CA ALA A 53 8.63 -0.51 -1.31
C ALA A 53 7.85 -1.69 -0.71
N ALA A 54 8.30 -2.31 0.38
CA ALA A 54 7.68 -3.51 0.97
C ALA A 54 6.21 -3.33 1.41
N HIS A 55 5.76 -2.08 1.59
CA HIS A 55 4.37 -1.78 1.93
C HIS A 55 3.43 -1.80 0.72
N LEU A 56 3.97 -1.75 -0.51
CA LEU A 56 3.18 -1.75 -1.74
C LEU A 56 2.57 -3.14 -1.99
N GLN A 57 1.30 -3.16 -2.39
CA GLN A 57 0.63 -4.38 -2.79
C GLN A 57 0.80 -4.62 -4.30
N PRO A 58 0.87 -5.90 -4.75
CA PRO A 58 0.82 -6.21 -6.16
C PRO A 58 -0.48 -5.71 -6.80
N LEU A 59 -0.35 -5.07 -7.96
CA LEU A 59 -1.50 -4.59 -8.74
C LEU A 59 -2.45 -5.75 -9.08
N GLN A 60 -3.70 -5.61 -8.69
CA GLN A 60 -4.77 -6.57 -8.95
C GLN A 60 -5.45 -6.27 -10.28
N ARG A 61 -6.10 -7.27 -10.89
CA ARG A 61 -6.84 -7.11 -12.16
C ARG A 61 -7.90 -6.01 -12.11
N SER A 62 -8.47 -5.75 -10.93
CA SER A 62 -9.39 -4.64 -10.67
C SER A 62 -8.77 -3.27 -10.94
N ASP A 63 -7.49 -3.10 -10.66
CA ASP A 63 -6.80 -1.81 -10.73
C ASP A 63 -6.62 -1.36 -12.19
N TYR A 64 -6.66 -2.30 -13.13
CA TYR A 64 -6.60 -2.05 -14.56
C TYR A 64 -7.92 -1.56 -15.15
N LYS A 65 -9.06 -1.71 -14.45
CA LYS A 65 -10.40 -1.38 -14.98
C LYS A 65 -10.65 0.13 -15.07
N ASN A 66 -9.99 0.93 -14.23
CA ASN A 66 -10.18 2.38 -14.17
C ASN A 66 -9.15 3.15 -15.01
N LYS A 67 -8.51 2.51 -15.99
CA LYS A 67 -7.67 3.21 -16.96
C LYS A 67 -8.55 4.02 -17.89
N THR A 68 -8.87 5.26 -17.51
CA THR A 68 -9.34 6.26 -18.47
C THR A 68 -8.32 6.28 -19.61
N PRO A 69 -8.74 6.17 -20.88
CA PRO A 69 -7.83 6.29 -22.01
C PRO A 69 -7.36 7.75 -22.08
N LYS A 70 -6.41 8.12 -21.21
CA LYS A 70 -5.63 9.34 -21.36
C LYS A 70 -4.69 9.06 -22.52
N SER A 71 -5.10 9.49 -23.71
CA SER A 71 -4.19 9.67 -24.82
C SER A 71 -3.01 10.48 -24.31
N TRP A 72 -1.79 10.00 -24.59
CA TRP A 72 -0.57 10.76 -24.32
C TRP A 72 -0.63 12.17 -24.91
N ASN A 73 -1.39 12.33 -26.01
CA ASN A 73 -1.69 13.61 -26.63
C ASN A 73 -3.12 14.06 -26.28
N GLN A 74 -3.24 15.05 -25.40
CA GLN A 74 -4.53 15.68 -25.01
C GLN A 74 -5.22 16.38 -26.18
N TYR A 75 -4.47 16.80 -27.21
CA TYR A 75 -5.01 17.48 -28.38
C TYR A 75 -5.54 16.53 -29.46
N ALA A 76 -5.17 15.24 -29.39
CA ALA A 76 -5.64 14.24 -30.36
C ALA A 76 -7.13 13.87 -30.19
N THR A 77 -7.74 14.16 -29.04
CA THR A 77 -9.11 13.75 -28.73
C THR A 77 -10.18 14.80 -29.10
N ASN A 78 -9.79 16.02 -29.47
CA ASN A 78 -10.72 17.13 -29.71
C ASN A 78 -11.26 17.23 -31.16
N THR A 79 -10.85 16.36 -32.07
CA THR A 79 -11.13 16.53 -33.51
C THR A 79 -12.44 15.92 -34.01
N LYS A 80 -13.20 15.19 -33.18
CA LYS A 80 -14.41 14.48 -33.62
C LYS A 80 -15.72 15.26 -33.51
N ASN A 81 -15.73 16.43 -32.85
CA ASN A 81 -16.96 17.22 -32.65
C ASN A 81 -17.06 18.48 -33.52
N SER A 82 -16.07 18.76 -34.37
CA SER A 82 -15.97 20.02 -35.13
C SER A 82 -16.27 19.90 -36.64
N TYR A 83 -16.86 18.79 -37.10
CA TYR A 83 -17.25 18.59 -38.52
C TYR A 83 -18.74 18.23 -38.67
N ASN A 84 -19.60 18.83 -37.85
CA ASN A 84 -21.05 18.82 -38.05
C ASN A 84 -21.58 20.24 -37.84
N GLU A 85 -21.21 21.16 -38.73
CA GLU A 85 -21.91 22.43 -38.95
C GLU A 85 -21.82 22.78 -40.44
#